data_AF-A0A968TY45-F1
#
_entry.id   AF-A0A968TY45-F1
#
_cell.length_a   1.000
_cell.length_b   1.000
_cell.length_c   1.000
_cell.angle_alpha   90.00
_cell.angle_beta   90.00
_cell.angle_gamma   90.00
#
_symmetry.space_group_name_H-M   'P 1'
#
loop_
_entity.id
_entity.type
_entity.pdbx_description
1 polymer ?
#
loop_
_entity_poly.entity_id
_entity_poly.type
_entity_poly.pdbx_seq_one_letter_code
_entity_poly.pdbx_strand_id
1 'polypeptide(L)'
;MMDIYNMPWAGYWVEADGSGEDILRETGYQSQPVAVWRWEMRGRDAYGYGLTTEAMPEIKTANAMAKTLLKLADKISDPPTFLPESMADDEEVSLEPGAINFFRDPGMRPFEYAPGAGYPVNKDILEMQREKIRSIFKVRYFLMLMQMEQSGRTAYEIRERKVERITAMGSIMGRAQKEYLDVVLARMLWNVLSGGASSRLYTEVREKRGLCYSVGARYGGRSSGWGACSVMWVPRRIKGERPLK
;
A
#
# COMPACT_ATOMS: atom_id res chain seq x y z
N MET A 1 -18.79 -8.95 34.71
CA MET A 1 -17.60 -8.23 34.19
C MET A 1 -17.05 -9.10 33.07
N MET A 2 -16.74 -8.56 31.88
CA MET A 2 -16.14 -9.40 30.82
C MET A 2 -14.69 -9.68 31.19
N ASP A 3 -14.33 -10.95 31.33
CA ASP A 3 -12.94 -11.38 31.52
C ASP A 3 -12.13 -11.21 30.24
N ILE A 4 -10.81 -11.04 30.40
CA ILE A 4 -9.84 -10.85 29.31
C ILE A 4 -9.95 -11.98 28.27
N TYR A 5 -10.18 -13.21 28.73
CA TYR A 5 -10.32 -14.41 27.90
C TYR A 5 -11.64 -14.51 27.12
N ASN A 6 -12.64 -13.69 27.44
CA ASN A 6 -13.98 -13.75 26.82
C ASN A 6 -14.29 -12.51 25.96
N MET A 7 -13.25 -11.86 25.45
CA MET A 7 -13.40 -10.75 24.51
C MET A 7 -13.45 -11.25 23.05
N PRO A 8 -14.18 -10.57 22.15
CA PRO A 8 -14.35 -11.01 20.77
C PRO A 8 -13.05 -11.03 19.95
N TRP A 9 -12.01 -10.31 20.40
CA TRP A 9 -10.69 -10.31 19.78
C TRP A 9 -9.63 -10.59 20.84
N ALA A 10 -8.73 -11.53 20.57
CA ALA A 10 -7.57 -11.83 21.42
C ALA A 10 -6.29 -11.28 20.78
N GLY A 11 -5.40 -10.74 21.60
CA GLY A 11 -4.03 -10.37 21.26
C GLY A 11 -3.07 -11.25 22.05
N TYR A 12 -2.10 -11.81 21.35
CA TYR A 12 -1.05 -12.64 21.93
C TYR A 12 0.30 -11.95 21.73
N TRP A 13 1.11 -11.93 22.78
CA TRP A 13 2.50 -11.49 22.72
C TRP A 13 3.38 -12.74 22.76
N VAL A 14 4.20 -12.90 21.73
CA VAL A 14 5.12 -14.03 21.57
C VAL A 14 6.54 -13.50 21.45
N GLU A 15 7.51 -14.24 21.95
CA GLU A 15 8.92 -13.92 21.78
C GLU A 15 9.36 -14.23 20.35
N ALA A 16 10.15 -13.34 19.74
CA ALA A 16 10.56 -13.47 18.33
C ALA A 16 11.60 -14.60 18.11
N ASP A 17 12.42 -14.90 19.11
CA ASP A 17 13.52 -15.88 19.06
C ASP A 17 13.21 -17.20 19.80
N GLY A 18 12.07 -17.30 20.48
CA GLY A 18 11.61 -18.53 21.13
C GLY A 18 10.94 -19.49 20.14
N SER A 19 10.74 -20.76 20.53
CA SER A 19 10.07 -21.82 19.75
C SER A 19 8.62 -21.52 19.33
N GLY A 20 8.13 -20.29 19.50
CA GLY A 20 6.79 -19.85 19.11
C GLY A 20 5.65 -20.42 19.96
N GLU A 21 5.97 -21.27 20.93
CA GLU A 21 4.98 -21.97 21.76
C GLU A 21 4.67 -21.25 23.08
N ASP A 22 5.61 -20.46 23.61
CA ASP A 22 5.39 -19.73 24.86
C ASP A 22 4.72 -18.37 24.64
N ILE A 23 3.48 -18.26 25.12
CA ILE A 23 2.70 -17.01 25.13
C ILE A 23 3.11 -16.19 26.35
N LEU A 24 3.74 -15.03 26.11
CA LEU A 24 4.19 -14.14 27.18
C LEU A 24 3.04 -13.37 27.82
N ARG A 25 2.03 -12.99 27.02
CA ARG A 25 0.90 -12.20 27.49
C ARG A 25 -0.31 -12.36 26.58
N GLU A 26 -1.46 -12.53 27.22
CA GLU A 26 -2.77 -12.49 26.55
C GLU A 26 -3.49 -11.17 26.86
N THR A 27 -4.05 -10.56 25.83
CA THR A 27 -4.90 -9.38 25.94
C THR A 27 -6.21 -9.61 25.19
N GLY A 28 -7.30 -9.04 25.70
CA GLY A 28 -8.61 -9.07 25.05
C GLY A 28 -8.99 -7.68 24.56
N TYR A 29 -9.66 -7.60 23.41
CA TYR A 29 -10.21 -6.36 22.87
C TYR A 29 -11.69 -6.52 22.48
N GLN A 30 -12.52 -5.54 22.85
CA GLN A 30 -13.94 -5.50 22.48
C GLN A 30 -14.17 -5.17 21.01
N SER A 31 -13.21 -4.50 20.37
CA SER A 31 -13.20 -4.25 18.94
C SER A 31 -11.82 -4.57 18.38
N GLN A 32 -11.73 -4.90 17.09
CA GLN A 32 -10.46 -5.23 16.47
C GLN A 32 -9.44 -4.12 16.78
N PRO A 33 -8.24 -4.40 17.28
CA PRO A 33 -7.28 -3.36 17.65
C PRO A 33 -6.62 -2.71 16.43
N VAL A 34 -6.47 -3.47 15.35
CA VAL A 34 -5.81 -3.03 14.12
C VAL A 34 -6.84 -2.61 13.09
N ALA A 35 -6.63 -1.48 12.42
CA ALA A 35 -7.40 -1.06 11.25
C ALA A 35 -6.50 -1.22 10.03
N VAL A 36 -6.88 -2.12 9.13
CA VAL A 36 -6.19 -2.37 7.85
C VAL A 36 -7.20 -2.23 6.73
N TRP A 37 -6.76 -1.67 5.62
CA TRP A 37 -7.55 -1.61 4.41
C TRP A 37 -6.85 -2.36 3.29
N ARG A 38 -7.66 -2.87 2.37
CA ARG A 38 -7.19 -3.59 1.19
C ARG A 38 -7.17 -2.65 -0.01
N TRP A 39 -6.02 -2.59 -0.66
CA TRP A 39 -5.83 -1.78 -1.86
C TRP A 39 -6.70 -2.28 -3.02
N GLU A 40 -6.58 -3.57 -3.34
CA GLU A 40 -7.41 -4.26 -4.33
C GLU A 40 -7.90 -5.59 -3.78
N MET A 41 -9.12 -6.00 -4.15
CA MET A 41 -9.66 -7.32 -3.88
C MET A 41 -9.92 -8.03 -5.20
N ARG A 42 -9.48 -9.29 -5.30
CA ARG A 42 -9.83 -10.18 -6.41
C ARG A 42 -10.87 -11.18 -5.92
N GLY A 43 -12.08 -11.09 -6.46
CA GLY A 43 -13.18 -11.99 -6.09
C GLY A 43 -13.54 -11.97 -4.60
N ARG A 44 -13.41 -13.13 -3.93
CA ARG A 44 -13.77 -13.35 -2.52
C ARG A 44 -12.56 -13.59 -1.61
N ASP A 45 -11.38 -13.16 -2.03
CA ASP A 45 -10.16 -13.34 -1.24
C ASP A 45 -10.24 -12.58 0.09
N ALA A 46 -9.75 -13.22 1.15
CA ALA A 46 -9.70 -12.60 2.49
C ALA A 46 -8.71 -11.41 2.51
N TYR A 47 -7.61 -11.52 1.78
CA TYR A 47 -6.53 -10.55 1.73
C TYR A 47 -6.61 -9.60 0.54
N GLY A 48 -6.00 -8.43 0.71
CA GLY A 48 -5.86 -7.45 -0.36
C GLY A 48 -4.57 -7.63 -1.14
N TYR A 49 -4.59 -7.31 -2.42
CA TYR A 49 -3.41 -7.26 -3.26
C TYR A 49 -2.89 -5.82 -3.30
N GLY A 50 -1.59 -5.65 -3.03
CA GLY A 50 -0.93 -4.36 -3.13
C GLY A 50 -0.43 -4.07 -4.55
N LEU A 51 -0.16 -2.80 -4.85
CA LEU A 51 0.40 -2.34 -6.12
C LEU A 51 1.69 -3.08 -6.51
N THR A 52 2.52 -3.42 -5.52
CA THR A 52 3.78 -4.14 -5.76
C THR A 52 3.52 -5.56 -6.27
N THR A 53 2.38 -6.18 -5.93
CA THR A 53 2.04 -7.51 -6.45
C THR A 53 1.67 -7.42 -7.93
N GLU A 54 0.96 -6.37 -8.32
CA GLU A 54 0.62 -6.08 -9.71
C GLU A 54 1.87 -5.71 -10.53
N ALA A 55 2.77 -4.90 -9.98
CA ALA A 55 4.01 -4.46 -10.65
C ALA A 55 5.17 -5.48 -10.61
N MET A 56 5.02 -6.59 -9.89
CA MET A 56 6.09 -7.57 -9.70
C MET A 56 6.65 -8.17 -11.00
N PRO A 57 5.83 -8.58 -11.99
CA PRO A 57 6.36 -9.13 -13.24
C PRO A 57 7.22 -8.11 -13.99
N GLU A 58 6.77 -6.86 -14.06
CA GLU A 58 7.44 -5.74 -14.73
C GLU A 58 8.76 -5.39 -14.04
N ILE A 59 8.79 -5.41 -12.70
CA ILE A 59 10.03 -5.21 -11.93
C ILE A 59 11.03 -6.33 -12.24
N LYS A 60 10.58 -7.59 -12.30
CA LYS A 60 11.46 -8.73 -12.62
C LYS A 60 12.01 -8.65 -14.03
N THR A 61 11.18 -8.29 -15.02
CA THR A 61 11.64 -8.14 -16.41
C THR A 61 12.60 -6.96 -16.56
N ALA A 62 12.30 -5.81 -15.93
CA ALA A 62 13.20 -4.66 -15.92
C ALA A 62 14.56 -5.00 -15.29
N ASN A 63 14.58 -5.75 -14.17
CA ASN A 63 15.81 -6.20 -13.55
C ASN A 63 16.59 -7.19 -14.42
N ALA A 64 15.90 -8.10 -15.11
CA ALA A 64 16.54 -9.02 -16.05
C ALA A 64 17.17 -8.27 -17.24
N MET A 65 16.44 -7.30 -17.82
CA MET A 65 16.94 -6.44 -18.91
C MET A 65 18.12 -5.57 -18.47
N ALA A 66 18.08 -5.02 -17.25
CA ALA A 66 19.20 -4.25 -16.70
C ALA A 66 20.44 -5.13 -16.56
N LYS A 67 20.30 -6.38 -16.06
CA LYS A 67 21.40 -7.34 -15.99
C LYS A 67 21.98 -7.69 -17.35
N THR A 68 21.14 -7.92 -18.37
CA THR A 68 21.64 -8.20 -19.73
C THR A 68 22.32 -6.99 -20.34
N LEU A 69 21.81 -5.77 -20.10
CA LEU A 69 22.44 -4.54 -20.57
C LEU A 69 23.82 -4.32 -19.93
N LEU A 70 23.96 -4.60 -18.63
CA LEU A 70 25.26 -4.54 -17.95
C LEU A 70 26.24 -5.54 -18.54
N LYS A 71 25.84 -6.80 -18.72
CA LYS A 71 26.68 -7.81 -19.39
C LYS A 71 27.08 -7.42 -20.81
N LEU A 72 26.18 -6.76 -21.55
CA LEU A 72 26.48 -6.24 -22.88
C LEU A 72 27.48 -5.08 -22.81
N ALA A 73 27.33 -4.18 -21.84
CA ALA A 73 28.27 -3.08 -21.63
C ALA A 73 29.68 -3.62 -21.29
N ASP A 74 29.76 -4.64 -20.42
CA ASP A 74 31.02 -5.30 -20.09
C ASP A 74 31.65 -5.93 -21.33
N LYS A 75 30.86 -6.61 -22.18
CA LYS A 75 31.33 -7.20 -23.45
C LYS A 75 31.76 -6.18 -24.51
N ILE A 76 31.18 -4.98 -24.49
CA ILE A 76 31.62 -3.88 -25.37
C ILE A 76 32.93 -3.28 -24.85
N SER A 77 33.07 -3.18 -23.53
CA SER A 77 34.27 -2.65 -22.90
C SER A 77 35.46 -3.61 -23.02
N ASP A 78 35.22 -4.91 -22.91
CA ASP A 78 36.21 -5.97 -22.97
C ASP A 78 35.70 -7.14 -23.83
N PRO A 79 35.80 -7.03 -25.16
CA PRO A 79 35.25 -8.03 -26.07
C PRO A 79 36.07 -9.33 -26.01
N PRO A 80 35.42 -10.50 -26.00
CA PRO A 80 36.14 -11.76 -26.11
C PRO A 80 36.88 -11.82 -27.44
N THR A 81 38.13 -12.24 -27.39
CA THR A 81 39.03 -12.27 -28.54
C THR A 81 39.14 -13.69 -29.06
N PHE A 82 39.05 -13.87 -30.38
CA PHE A 82 39.24 -15.17 -31.03
C PHE A 82 40.64 -15.28 -31.62
N LEU A 83 41.44 -16.24 -31.14
CA LEU A 83 42.79 -16.54 -31.60
C LEU A 83 42.84 -17.85 -32.42
N PRO A 84 43.84 -18.02 -33.29
CA PRO A 84 44.05 -19.28 -33.99
C PRO A 84 44.54 -20.42 -33.08
N GLU A 85 44.16 -21.65 -33.44
CA GLU A 85 44.44 -22.91 -32.72
C GLU A 85 45.94 -23.20 -32.48
N SER A 86 46.86 -22.55 -33.21
CA SER A 86 48.31 -22.73 -33.03
C SER A 86 48.87 -22.24 -31.69
N MET A 87 48.04 -21.59 -30.87
CA MET A 87 48.37 -21.10 -29.53
C MET A 87 47.47 -21.70 -28.43
N ALA A 88 46.70 -22.74 -28.74
CA ALA A 88 45.66 -23.26 -27.86
C ALA A 88 46.19 -24.21 -26.77
N ASP A 89 45.77 -23.96 -25.53
CA ASP A 89 45.54 -25.00 -24.52
C ASP A 89 44.07 -25.46 -24.65
N ASP A 90 43.81 -26.76 -24.44
CA ASP A 90 42.51 -27.44 -24.66
C ASP A 90 41.38 -26.95 -23.73
N GLU A 91 40.95 -25.69 -23.85
CA GLU A 91 39.87 -25.10 -23.04
C GLU A 91 38.56 -24.88 -23.82
N GLU A 92 37.44 -25.07 -23.11
CA GLU A 92 36.07 -24.88 -23.62
C GLU A 92 35.81 -23.41 -23.98
N VAL A 93 35.11 -23.19 -25.09
CA VAL A 93 34.76 -21.85 -25.58
C VAL A 93 33.94 -21.08 -24.54
N SER A 94 34.44 -19.93 -24.08
CA SER A 94 33.79 -19.06 -23.10
C SER A 94 33.40 -17.70 -23.70
N LEU A 95 32.19 -17.24 -23.42
CA LEU A 95 31.66 -15.93 -23.88
C LEU A 95 31.65 -14.89 -22.75
N GLU A 96 32.46 -15.08 -21.73
CA GLU A 96 32.67 -14.09 -20.67
C GLU A 96 33.48 -12.89 -21.19
N PRO A 97 33.31 -11.68 -20.61
CA PRO A 97 34.14 -10.52 -20.96
C PRO A 97 35.63 -10.85 -20.80
N GLY A 98 36.45 -10.44 -21.78
CA GLY A 98 37.90 -10.69 -21.77
C GLY A 98 38.34 -12.14 -22.00
N ALA A 99 37.42 -13.06 -22.28
CA ALA A 99 37.78 -14.46 -22.58
C ALA A 99 38.52 -14.57 -23.93
N ILE A 100 39.54 -15.42 -23.96
CA ILE A 100 40.31 -15.75 -25.16
C ILE A 100 39.83 -17.09 -25.66
N ASN A 101 39.27 -17.12 -26.87
CA ASN A 101 38.73 -18.34 -27.48
C ASN A 101 39.58 -18.76 -28.67
N PHE A 102 39.69 -20.07 -28.91
CA PHE A 102 40.40 -20.59 -30.06
C PHE A 102 39.42 -21.06 -31.14
N PHE A 103 39.64 -20.67 -32.41
CA PHE A 103 38.79 -21.06 -33.54
C PHE A 103 39.59 -21.65 -34.70
N ARG A 104 39.00 -22.62 -35.41
CA ARG A 104 39.57 -23.32 -36.56
C ARG A 104 39.02 -22.72 -37.86
N ASP A 105 39.72 -21.74 -38.44
CA ASP A 105 39.38 -21.20 -39.78
C ASP A 105 40.60 -21.19 -40.73
N PRO A 106 40.44 -21.44 -42.04
CA PRO A 106 41.52 -21.45 -43.03
C PRO A 106 42.12 -20.07 -43.36
N GLY A 107 41.54 -18.98 -42.85
CA GLY A 107 41.97 -17.60 -43.08
C GLY A 107 42.39 -16.95 -41.77
N MET A 108 43.65 -17.15 -41.38
CA MET A 108 44.30 -16.65 -40.14
C MET A 108 44.16 -15.13 -39.91
N ARG A 109 43.00 -14.66 -39.45
CA ARG A 109 42.83 -13.30 -38.94
C ARG A 109 42.03 -13.35 -37.65
N PRO A 110 42.58 -12.82 -36.54
CA PRO A 110 41.78 -12.54 -35.35
C PRO A 110 40.60 -11.65 -35.72
N PHE A 111 39.41 -11.99 -35.26
CA PHE A 111 38.25 -11.11 -35.33
C PHE A 111 37.80 -10.81 -33.89
N GLU A 112 37.55 -9.54 -33.63
CA GLU A 112 36.97 -9.11 -32.36
C GLU A 112 35.46 -9.38 -32.39
N TYR A 113 34.93 -9.92 -31.30
CA TYR A 113 33.47 -10.02 -31.15
C TYR A 113 32.88 -8.61 -31.02
N ALA A 114 32.37 -8.06 -32.11
CA ALA A 114 31.58 -6.84 -32.07
C ALA A 114 30.10 -7.21 -31.82
N PRO A 115 29.58 -7.10 -30.59
CA PRO A 115 28.15 -7.26 -30.37
C PRO A 115 27.43 -6.22 -31.23
N GLY A 116 26.51 -6.68 -32.08
CA GLY A 116 25.74 -5.81 -32.97
C GLY A 116 25.10 -4.65 -32.22
N ALA A 117 25.00 -3.50 -32.89
CA ALA A 117 24.60 -2.17 -32.41
C ALA A 117 23.18 -2.05 -31.79
N GLY A 118 22.80 -2.96 -30.88
CA GLY A 118 21.49 -3.00 -30.20
C GLY A 118 21.44 -2.22 -28.88
N TYR A 119 22.53 -1.56 -28.47
CA TYR A 119 22.57 -0.75 -27.25
C TYR A 119 21.46 0.32 -27.15
N PRO A 120 21.17 1.13 -28.19
CA PRO A 120 20.11 2.15 -28.09
C PRO A 120 18.72 1.53 -27.94
N VAL A 121 18.43 0.42 -28.64
CA VAL A 121 17.13 -0.28 -28.57
C VAL A 121 16.84 -0.79 -27.16
N ASN A 122 17.85 -1.30 -26.46
CA ASN A 122 17.70 -1.81 -25.10
C ASN A 122 17.39 -0.72 -24.07
N LYS A 123 17.94 0.49 -24.25
CA LYS A 123 17.67 1.62 -23.36
C LYS A 123 16.22 2.09 -23.48
N ASP A 124 15.72 2.23 -24.70
CA ASP A 124 14.35 2.69 -24.95
C ASP A 124 13.32 1.70 -24.38
N ILE A 125 13.55 0.40 -24.56
CA ILE A 125 12.70 -0.65 -23.99
C ILE A 125 12.70 -0.58 -22.45
N LEU A 126 13.87 -0.33 -21.84
CA LEU A 126 13.99 -0.22 -20.38
C LEU A 126 13.26 1.02 -19.85
N GLU A 127 13.31 2.13 -20.57
CA GLU A 127 12.53 3.34 -20.25
C GLU A 127 11.02 3.09 -20.37
N MET A 128 10.56 2.37 -21.41
CA MET A 128 9.17 1.95 -21.54
C MET A 128 8.72 1.09 -20.36
N GLN A 129 9.55 0.15 -19.90
CA GLN A 129 9.24 -0.67 -18.72
C GLN A 129 9.16 0.16 -17.44
N ARG A 130 10.10 1.11 -17.25
CA ARG A 130 10.04 2.05 -16.11
C ARG A 130 8.77 2.87 -16.11
N GLU A 131 8.31 3.32 -17.27
CA GLU A 131 7.07 4.11 -17.37
C GLU A 131 5.83 3.26 -17.08
N LYS A 132 5.81 1.98 -17.48
CA LYS A 132 4.77 1.02 -17.06
C LYS A 132 4.75 0.83 -15.54
N ILE A 133 5.90 0.67 -14.90
CA ILE A 133 5.97 0.57 -13.44
C ILE A 133 5.39 1.84 -12.79
N ARG A 134 5.79 3.03 -13.28
CA ARG A 134 5.26 4.31 -12.78
C ARG A 134 3.75 4.46 -12.96
N SER A 135 3.19 3.94 -14.05
CA SER A 135 1.75 3.98 -14.29
C SER A 135 0.98 3.05 -13.35
N ILE A 136 1.49 1.84 -13.06
CA ILE A 136 0.90 0.91 -12.08
C ILE A 136 0.86 1.56 -10.69
N PHE A 137 1.98 2.15 -10.25
CA PHE A 137 2.07 2.88 -8.99
C PHE A 137 1.31 4.22 -8.99
N LYS A 138 0.67 4.59 -10.10
CA LYS A 138 -0.13 5.81 -10.24
C LYS A 138 0.65 7.09 -9.90
N VAL A 139 1.98 7.06 -10.07
CA VAL A 139 2.88 8.17 -9.68
C VAL A 139 2.48 9.47 -10.36
N ARG A 140 2.11 9.41 -11.65
CA ARG A 140 1.69 10.59 -12.41
C ARG A 140 0.43 11.23 -11.84
N TYR A 141 -0.51 10.45 -11.29
CA TYR A 141 -1.71 10.99 -10.64
C TYR A 141 -1.33 11.75 -9.36
N PHE A 142 -0.48 11.18 -8.51
CA PHE A 142 -0.04 11.82 -7.27
C PHE A 142 0.82 13.06 -7.51
N LEU A 143 1.80 12.99 -8.42
CA LEU A 143 2.64 14.14 -8.75
C LEU A 143 1.82 15.31 -9.26
N MET A 144 0.83 15.05 -10.12
CA MET A 144 -0.04 16.12 -10.60
C MET A 144 -0.99 16.64 -9.51
N LEU A 145 -1.35 15.86 -8.49
CA LEU A 145 -2.08 16.38 -7.33
C LEU A 145 -1.22 17.33 -6.49
N MET A 146 0.06 16.98 -6.27
CA MET A 146 1.00 17.81 -5.51
C MET A 146 1.38 19.11 -6.23
N GLN A 147 1.64 19.04 -7.54
CA GLN A 147 2.02 20.20 -8.35
C GLN A 147 0.87 21.21 -8.55
N MET A 148 -0.37 20.82 -8.29
CA MET A 148 -1.53 21.72 -8.38
C MET A 148 -1.59 22.74 -7.25
N GLU A 149 -0.90 22.52 -6.13
CA GLU A 149 -0.86 23.45 -5.00
C GLU A 149 0.07 24.66 -5.27
N GLN A 150 1.07 24.49 -6.16
CA GLN A 150 2.04 25.52 -6.51
C GLN A 150 1.69 26.34 -7.75
N SER A 151 0.68 25.92 -8.52
CA SER A 151 0.30 26.63 -9.75
C SER A 151 -0.64 27.79 -9.41
N GLY A 152 -0.27 29.03 -9.72
CA GLY A 152 -1.13 30.22 -9.67
C GLY A 152 -2.28 30.19 -10.69
N ARG A 153 -3.04 29.09 -10.70
CA ARG A 153 -4.14 28.79 -11.63
C ARG A 153 -5.49 29.17 -11.02
N THR A 154 -6.46 29.45 -11.88
CA THR A 154 -7.83 29.79 -11.52
C THR A 154 -8.48 28.66 -10.71
N ALA A 155 -9.15 29.00 -9.62
CA ALA A 155 -9.70 28.03 -8.65
C ALA A 155 -10.68 27.00 -9.26
N TYR A 156 -11.33 27.33 -10.37
CA TYR A 156 -12.29 26.45 -11.06
C TYR A 156 -11.60 25.28 -11.77
N GLU A 157 -10.58 25.54 -12.60
CA GLU A 157 -9.82 24.49 -13.29
C GLU A 157 -9.10 23.55 -12.32
N ILE A 158 -8.68 24.07 -11.15
CA ILE A 158 -8.09 23.27 -10.09
C ILE A 158 -9.11 22.28 -9.53
N ARG A 159 -10.35 22.74 -9.30
CA ARG A 159 -11.42 21.91 -8.76
C ARG A 159 -11.83 20.82 -9.74
N GLU A 160 -12.03 21.17 -11.01
CA GLU A 160 -12.45 20.23 -12.04
C GLU A 160 -11.41 19.12 -12.27
N ARG A 161 -10.12 19.49 -12.41
CA ARG A 161 -9.04 18.49 -12.53
C ARG A 161 -8.81 17.65 -11.27
N LYS A 162 -9.08 18.20 -10.08
CA LYS A 162 -9.07 17.40 -8.84
C LYS A 162 -10.18 16.35 -8.87
N VAL A 163 -11.40 16.74 -9.26
CA VAL A 163 -12.55 15.83 -9.31
C VAL A 163 -12.36 14.73 -10.35
N GLU A 164 -11.90 15.06 -11.55
CA GLU A 164 -11.65 14.07 -12.62
C GLU A 164 -10.65 12.98 -12.16
N ARG A 165 -9.57 13.38 -11.50
CA ARG A 165 -8.55 12.43 -11.04
C ARG A 165 -8.91 11.69 -9.75
N ILE A 166 -9.64 12.33 -8.84
CA ILE A 166 -10.23 11.65 -7.68
C ILE A 166 -11.22 10.59 -8.16
N THR A 167 -11.98 10.88 -9.22
CA THR A 167 -12.89 9.92 -9.85
C THR A 167 -12.13 8.70 -10.37
N ALA A 168 -10.98 8.89 -11.02
CA ALA A 168 -10.12 7.80 -11.46
C ALA A 168 -9.58 6.92 -10.31
N MET A 169 -9.45 7.49 -9.09
CA MET A 169 -9.04 6.77 -7.88
C MET A 169 -10.22 6.40 -6.96
N GLY A 170 -11.46 6.64 -7.39
CA GLY A 170 -12.65 6.61 -6.52
C GLY A 170 -12.90 5.24 -5.89
N SER A 171 -12.59 4.16 -6.60
CA SER A 171 -12.74 2.79 -6.09
C SER A 171 -11.77 2.45 -4.95
N ILE A 172 -10.56 3.02 -4.99
CA ILE A 172 -9.52 2.83 -3.97
C ILE A 172 -9.84 3.71 -2.76
N MET A 173 -10.18 4.98 -3.00
CA MET A 173 -10.51 5.92 -1.93
C MET A 173 -11.78 5.51 -1.18
N GLY A 174 -12.82 5.05 -1.90
CA GLY A 174 -14.04 4.55 -1.27
C GLY A 174 -13.80 3.32 -0.38
N ARG A 175 -12.88 2.44 -0.77
CA ARG A 175 -12.43 1.32 0.07
C ARG A 175 -11.63 1.78 1.28
N ALA A 176 -10.65 2.66 1.09
CA ALA A 176 -9.87 3.24 2.19
C ALA A 176 -10.79 3.91 3.21
N GLN A 177 -11.83 4.62 2.74
CA GLN A 177 -12.80 5.24 3.61
C GLN A 177 -13.60 4.20 4.40
N LYS A 178 -14.18 3.20 3.73
CA LYS A 178 -15.03 2.21 4.37
C LYS A 178 -14.29 1.23 5.29
N GLU A 179 -13.12 0.75 4.87
CA GLU A 179 -12.37 -0.29 5.60
C GLU A 179 -11.44 0.30 6.67
N TYR A 180 -10.96 1.54 6.49
CA TYR A 180 -10.03 2.17 7.43
C TYR A 180 -10.63 3.38 8.13
N LEU A 181 -11.01 4.44 7.39
CA LEU A 181 -11.44 5.69 8.02
C LEU A 181 -12.70 5.50 8.87
N ASP A 182 -13.72 4.82 8.37
CA ASP A 182 -14.96 4.58 9.09
C ASP A 182 -14.71 3.74 10.35
N VAL A 183 -13.80 2.77 10.29
CA VAL A 183 -13.42 1.95 11.44
C VAL A 183 -12.69 2.79 12.49
N VAL A 184 -11.73 3.62 12.07
CA VAL A 184 -10.97 4.50 12.97
C VAL A 184 -11.89 5.56 13.59
N LEU A 185 -12.74 6.19 12.79
CA LEU A 185 -13.72 7.18 13.25
C LEU A 185 -14.73 6.55 14.21
N ALA A 186 -15.24 5.35 13.91
CA ALA A 186 -16.13 4.63 14.81
C ALA A 186 -15.43 4.29 16.14
N ARG A 187 -14.14 3.92 16.13
CA ARG A 187 -13.36 3.69 17.35
C ARG A 187 -13.11 4.97 18.14
N MET A 188 -12.80 6.08 17.46
CA MET A 188 -12.66 7.38 18.11
C MET A 188 -13.96 7.81 18.77
N LEU A 189 -15.08 7.70 18.04
CA LEU A 189 -16.41 7.95 18.57
C LEU A 189 -16.74 7.03 19.74
N TRP A 190 -16.43 5.73 19.64
CA TRP A 190 -16.57 4.80 20.75
C TRP A 190 -15.77 5.28 21.96
N ASN A 191 -14.47 5.55 21.85
CA ASN A 191 -13.66 6.03 22.97
C ASN A 191 -14.18 7.34 23.58
N VAL A 192 -14.74 8.23 22.75
CA VAL A 192 -15.30 9.52 23.20
C VAL A 192 -16.68 9.36 23.84
N LEU A 193 -17.49 8.38 23.44
CA LEU A 193 -18.90 8.21 23.84
C LEU A 193 -19.11 7.08 24.86
N SER A 194 -18.28 6.05 24.85
CA SER A 194 -18.45 4.79 25.60
C SER A 194 -17.90 4.83 27.02
N GLY A 195 -17.44 5.98 27.51
CA GLY A 195 -17.12 6.18 28.93
C GLY A 195 -18.37 6.19 29.82
N GLY A 196 -19.57 6.07 29.26
CA GLY A 196 -20.81 6.25 30.01
C GLY A 196 -20.85 7.64 30.65
N ALA A 197 -20.98 7.69 31.98
CA ALA A 197 -21.02 8.94 32.74
C ALA A 197 -19.66 9.66 32.88
N SER A 198 -18.55 9.04 32.47
CA SER A 198 -17.22 9.66 32.48
C SER A 198 -16.74 10.08 31.10
N SER A 199 -17.60 9.99 30.08
CA SER A 199 -17.26 10.41 28.73
C SER A 199 -17.18 11.94 28.65
N ARG A 200 -16.17 12.48 27.94
CA ARG A 200 -15.97 13.95 27.81
C ARG A 200 -17.23 14.67 27.30
N LEU A 201 -17.96 14.04 26.39
CA LEU A 201 -19.22 14.57 25.87
C LEU A 201 -20.33 14.54 26.94
N TYR A 202 -20.42 13.48 27.75
CA TYR A 202 -21.37 13.41 28.84
C TYR A 202 -21.12 14.50 29.89
N THR A 203 -19.86 14.73 30.27
CA THR A 203 -19.51 15.78 31.24
C THR A 203 -19.92 17.16 30.73
N GLU A 204 -19.57 17.53 29.49
CA GLU A 204 -19.98 18.80 28.87
C GLU A 204 -21.51 18.96 28.77
N VAL A 205 -22.22 17.94 28.28
CA VAL A 205 -23.67 18.03 28.01
C VAL A 205 -24.50 17.94 29.30
N ARG A 206 -24.03 17.19 30.31
CA ARG A 206 -24.69 17.10 31.63
C ARG A 206 -24.39 18.33 32.49
N GLU A 207 -23.13 18.73 32.63
CA GLU A 207 -22.75 19.83 33.54
C GLU A 207 -23.17 21.20 33.00
N LYS A 208 -23.04 21.47 31.69
CA LYS A 208 -23.38 22.79 31.13
C LYS A 208 -24.82 22.94 30.70
N ARG A 209 -25.50 21.84 30.33
CA ARG A 209 -26.86 21.91 29.75
C ARG A 209 -27.90 21.07 30.49
N GLY A 210 -27.52 20.12 31.35
CA GLY A 210 -28.47 19.30 32.12
C GLY A 210 -29.36 18.38 31.29
N LEU A 211 -28.99 18.09 30.03
CA LEU A 211 -29.91 17.50 29.04
C LEU A 211 -29.74 15.99 28.80
N CYS A 212 -28.70 15.35 29.31
CA CYS A 212 -28.38 13.96 29.00
C CYS A 212 -28.19 13.10 30.27
N TYR A 213 -28.83 11.92 30.31
CA TYR A 213 -28.71 10.96 31.42
C TYR A 213 -27.77 9.79 31.12
N SER A 214 -27.60 9.43 29.84
CA SER A 214 -26.57 8.48 29.40
C SER A 214 -26.26 8.66 27.91
N VAL A 215 -25.00 8.44 27.56
CA VAL A 215 -24.51 8.37 26.18
C VAL A 215 -23.91 6.98 25.99
N GLY A 216 -24.31 6.30 24.91
CA GLY A 216 -23.77 5.01 24.55
C GLY A 216 -23.54 4.92 23.05
N ALA A 217 -22.38 4.41 22.64
CA ALA A 217 -22.15 3.94 21.29
C ALA A 217 -22.14 2.41 21.31
N ARG A 218 -22.41 1.75 20.16
CA ARG A 218 -22.13 0.34 19.88
C ARG A 218 -21.61 0.20 18.47
N TYR A 219 -20.54 -0.60 18.31
CA TYR A 219 -19.96 -0.93 17.02
C TYR A 219 -19.83 -2.45 16.89
N GLY A 220 -20.47 -3.04 15.88
CA GLY A 220 -20.37 -4.47 15.57
C GLY A 220 -19.69 -4.67 14.22
N GLY A 221 -18.54 -5.35 14.20
CA GLY A 221 -17.73 -5.53 13.00
C GLY A 221 -17.60 -6.99 12.56
N ARG A 222 -18.05 -7.31 11.33
CA ARG A 222 -17.58 -8.50 10.59
C ARG A 222 -17.59 -8.36 9.07
N SER A 223 -18.46 -7.56 8.47
CA SER A 223 -18.36 -7.21 7.02
C SER A 223 -19.18 -5.99 6.56
N SER A 224 -20.20 -5.57 7.31
CA SER A 224 -21.09 -4.45 6.97
C SER A 224 -21.17 -3.36 8.05
N GLY A 225 -20.21 -3.34 8.98
CA GLY A 225 -20.05 -2.40 10.11
C GLY A 225 -21.23 -1.47 10.38
N TRP A 226 -22.15 -1.89 11.26
CA TRP A 226 -23.18 -0.99 11.77
C TRP A 226 -22.70 -0.34 13.07
N GLY A 227 -22.74 0.98 13.11
CA GLY A 227 -22.55 1.78 14.31
C GLY A 227 -23.89 2.35 14.75
N ALA A 228 -24.28 2.11 16.01
CA ALA A 228 -25.45 2.74 16.61
C ALA A 228 -24.97 3.64 17.75
N CYS A 229 -25.28 4.93 17.66
CA CYS A 229 -25.11 5.87 18.75
C CYS A 229 -26.50 6.16 19.33
N SER A 230 -26.70 5.88 20.62
CA SER A 230 -27.93 6.21 21.32
C SER A 230 -27.65 7.29 22.35
N VAL A 231 -28.44 8.36 22.27
CA VAL A 231 -28.50 9.42 23.28
C VAL A 231 -29.91 9.40 23.83
N MET A 232 -30.05 9.10 25.11
CA MET A 232 -31.36 9.09 25.77
C MET A 232 -31.65 10.47 26.35
N TRP A 233 -32.68 11.14 25.80
CA TRP A 233 -33.17 12.45 26.23
C TRP A 233 -34.41 12.30 27.12
N VAL A 234 -34.60 13.24 28.05
CA VAL A 234 -35.88 13.38 28.79
C VAL A 234 -36.77 14.38 28.06
N PRO A 235 -38.05 14.09 27.77
CA PRO A 235 -38.99 15.10 27.32
C PRO A 235 -39.19 16.12 28.45
N ARG A 236 -38.84 17.38 28.19
CA ARG A 236 -39.05 18.48 29.14
C ARG A 236 -40.56 18.62 29.36
N ARG A 237 -41.08 18.13 30.49
CA ARG A 237 -42.44 18.50 30.93
C ARG A 237 -42.37 19.99 31.25
N ILE A 238 -42.90 20.84 30.38
CA ILE A 238 -43.11 22.25 30.65
C ILE A 238 -44.15 22.31 31.78
N LYS A 239 -43.68 22.36 33.03
CA LYS A 239 -44.51 22.72 34.17
C LYS A 239 -44.56 24.23 34.24
N GLY A 240 -45.68 24.83 33.86
CA GLY A 240 -46.01 26.19 34.28
C GLY A 240 -46.58 27.13 33.22
N GLU A 241 -47.70 26.78 32.60
CA GLU A 241 -48.66 27.80 32.16
C GLU A 241 -50.01 27.46 32.78
N ARG A 242 -50.50 28.33 33.66
CA ARG A 242 -51.89 28.27 34.15
C ARG A 242 -52.78 28.69 32.99
N PRO A 243 -53.92 28.03 32.72
CA PRO A 243 -54.89 28.56 31.80
C PRO A 243 -55.48 29.85 32.40
N LEU A 244 -55.34 30.96 31.67
CA LEU A 244 -56.02 32.21 31.97
C LEU A 244 -57.54 31.96 31.91
N LYS A 245 -58.20 32.12 33.05
CA LYS A 245 -59.56 32.66 33.17
C LYS A 245 -59.47 33.92 34.00
#